data_AF-A0A8S2Z9T4-F1
#
_entry.id   AF-A0A8S2Z9T4-F1
#
_cell.length_a   1.000
_cell.length_b   1.000
_cell.length_c   1.000
_cell.angle_alpha   90.00
_cell.angle_beta   90.00
_cell.angle_gamma   90.00
#
_symmetry.space_group_name_H-M   'P 1'
#
loop_
_entity.id
_entity.type
_entity.pdbx_description
1 polymer ?
#
loop_
_entity_poly.entity_id
_entity_poly.type
_entity_poly.pdbx_seq_one_letter_code
_entity_poly.pdbx_strand_id
1 'polypeptide(L)'
;MSLFILLFHLLFICNHITNAHCPDDQDLQDHHCVCSPADHFVLCSSLPNQCRTCSRYKAILFDEKVNILPVDAFRFYDFFGSDDKNVLFKIQFAHINTLSSKSFSRINITRDRTLEIQIVKYSYSVLPTRLFENVEIQSKSKLNIEVFNVTSPILMIKQNAFNGIKF
;
A
#
# COMPACT_ATOMS: atom_id res chain seq x y z
N MET A 1 -24.80 -15.79 -45.49
CA MET A 1 -24.89 -16.17 -44.06
C MET A 1 -23.58 -16.64 -43.44
N SER A 2 -22.65 -17.27 -44.18
CA SER A 2 -21.40 -17.82 -43.61
C SER A 2 -20.37 -16.76 -43.14
N LEU A 3 -20.26 -15.63 -43.85
CA LEU A 3 -19.27 -14.58 -43.53
C LEU A 3 -19.54 -13.84 -42.20
N PHE A 4 -20.82 -13.63 -41.88
CA PHE A 4 -21.25 -12.90 -40.68
C PHE A 4 -20.96 -13.68 -39.39
N ILE A 5 -21.12 -15.00 -39.41
CA ILE A 5 -20.86 -15.87 -38.25
C ILE A 5 -19.36 -15.90 -37.97
N LEU A 6 -18.53 -15.98 -39.02
CA LEU A 6 -17.08 -15.95 -38.89
C LEU A 6 -16.59 -14.61 -38.32
N LEU A 7 -17.15 -13.48 -38.79
CA LEU A 7 -16.82 -12.15 -38.28
C LEU A 7 -17.22 -11.97 -36.82
N PHE A 8 -18.39 -12.51 -36.43
CA PHE A 8 -18.87 -12.47 -35.05
C PHE A 8 -17.98 -13.29 -34.12
N HIS A 9 -17.51 -14.47 -34.54
CA HIS A 9 -16.60 -15.29 -33.75
C HIS A 9 -15.20 -14.66 -33.66
N LEU A 10 -14.70 -14.05 -34.74
CA LEU A 10 -13.45 -13.29 -34.72
C LEU A 10 -13.53 -12.08 -33.79
N LEU A 11 -14.63 -11.33 -33.81
CA LEU A 11 -14.85 -10.21 -32.88
C LEU A 11 -14.99 -10.67 -31.44
N PHE A 12 -15.65 -11.81 -31.18
CA PHE A 12 -15.82 -12.36 -29.84
C PHE A 12 -14.49 -12.88 -29.26
N ILE A 13 -13.69 -13.58 -30.09
CA ILE A 13 -12.35 -14.05 -29.73
C ILE A 13 -11.40 -12.86 -29.55
N CYS A 14 -11.46 -11.85 -30.42
CA CYS A 14 -10.65 -10.64 -30.29
C CYS A 14 -11.00 -9.88 -29.01
N ASN A 15 -12.30 -9.71 -28.68
CA ASN A 15 -12.74 -9.11 -27.42
C ASN A 15 -12.28 -9.91 -26.18
N HIS A 16 -12.31 -11.25 -26.25
CA HIS A 16 -11.85 -12.10 -25.14
C HIS A 16 -10.33 -12.11 -24.99
N ILE A 17 -9.56 -11.98 -26.08
CA ILE A 17 -8.10 -11.88 -26.06
C ILE A 17 -7.64 -10.48 -25.62
N THR A 18 -8.45 -9.44 -25.86
CA THR A 18 -8.16 -8.07 -25.40
C THR A 18 -8.62 -7.77 -23.99
N ASN A 19 -9.28 -8.71 -23.30
CA ASN A 19 -9.35 -8.67 -21.84
C ASN A 19 -7.97 -9.05 -21.32
N ALA A 20 -7.04 -8.10 -21.42
CA ALA A 20 -5.71 -8.19 -20.83
C ALA A 20 -5.91 -8.61 -19.37
N HIS A 21 -5.48 -9.83 -19.05
CA HIS A 21 -5.55 -10.34 -17.69
C HIS A 21 -4.72 -9.40 -16.83
N CYS A 22 -5.40 -8.57 -16.03
CA CYS A 22 -4.69 -7.65 -15.17
C CYS A 22 -4.10 -8.44 -14.00
N PRO A 23 -2.78 -8.34 -13.76
CA PRO A 23 -2.09 -9.08 -12.70
C PRO A 23 -2.79 -8.88 -11.37
N ASP A 24 -2.91 -9.93 -10.57
CA ASP A 24 -3.44 -9.82 -9.22
C ASP A 24 -2.37 -9.30 -8.23
N ASP A 25 -2.74 -9.14 -6.97
CA ASP A 25 -1.83 -8.59 -5.96
C ASP A 25 -0.60 -9.48 -5.74
N GLN A 26 -0.74 -10.79 -5.95
CA GLN A 26 0.36 -11.75 -5.86
C GLN A 26 1.31 -11.58 -7.05
N ASP A 27 0.77 -11.46 -8.27
CA ASP A 27 1.56 -11.19 -9.47
C ASP A 27 2.34 -9.87 -9.36
N LEU A 28 1.73 -8.81 -8.82
CA LEU A 28 2.39 -7.52 -8.62
C LEU A 28 3.54 -7.60 -7.60
N GLN A 29 3.40 -8.44 -6.58
CA GLN A 29 4.44 -8.66 -5.56
C GLN A 29 5.56 -9.54 -6.08
N ASP A 30 5.23 -10.65 -6.75
CA ASP A 30 6.19 -11.61 -7.31
C ASP A 30 7.12 -10.96 -8.35
N HIS A 31 6.62 -9.92 -9.04
CA HIS A 31 7.39 -9.17 -10.03
C HIS A 31 8.03 -7.89 -9.47
N HIS A 32 8.02 -7.70 -8.14
CA HIS A 32 8.57 -6.53 -7.45
C HIS A 32 8.08 -5.19 -8.04
N CYS A 33 6.82 -5.15 -8.47
CA CYS A 33 6.27 -3.95 -9.08
C CYS A 33 6.05 -2.87 -8.01
N VAL A 34 6.57 -1.66 -8.25
CA VAL A 34 6.48 -0.55 -7.30
C VAL A 34 5.46 0.46 -7.79
N CYS A 35 4.52 0.89 -6.94
CA CYS A 35 3.67 2.03 -7.27
C CYS A 35 4.53 3.31 -7.38
N SER A 36 4.55 3.98 -8.55
CA SER A 36 5.17 5.31 -8.68
C SER A 36 4.31 6.34 -7.94
N PRO A 37 4.84 7.01 -6.90
CA PRO A 37 4.12 8.08 -6.22
C PRO A 37 3.93 9.33 -7.09
N ALA A 38 4.82 9.53 -8.07
CA ALA A 38 4.77 10.69 -8.96
C ALA A 38 3.70 10.52 -10.04
N ASP A 39 3.56 9.29 -10.55
CA ASP A 39 2.81 9.05 -11.78
C ASP A 39 1.48 8.30 -11.55
N HIS A 40 1.19 7.90 -10.31
CA HIS A 40 -0.03 7.18 -9.91
C HIS A 40 -0.23 5.84 -10.64
N PHE A 41 0.83 5.31 -11.25
CA PHE A 41 0.82 4.01 -11.92
C PHE A 41 1.92 3.08 -11.39
N VAL A 42 1.69 1.79 -11.56
CA VAL A 42 2.64 0.73 -11.16
C VAL A 42 3.84 0.69 -12.11
N LEU A 43 5.04 0.97 -11.61
CA LEU A 43 6.31 0.75 -12.30
C LEU A 43 6.63 -0.73 -12.28
N CYS A 44 6.39 -1.40 -13.41
CA CYS A 44 6.78 -2.78 -13.60
C CYS A 44 7.25 -3.01 -15.04
N SER A 45 8.50 -3.42 -15.21
CA SER A 45 9.08 -3.69 -16.54
C SER A 45 8.49 -4.91 -17.22
N SER A 46 7.87 -5.81 -16.45
CA SER A 46 7.35 -7.11 -16.89
C SER A 46 5.84 -7.14 -17.17
N LEU A 47 5.09 -6.06 -16.88
CA LEU A 47 3.61 -6.07 -16.96
C LEU A 47 3.03 -4.99 -17.91
N PRO A 48 1.88 -5.26 -18.57
CA PRO A 48 1.28 -4.35 -19.54
C PRO A 48 0.85 -3.00 -18.92
N ASN A 49 0.97 -1.91 -19.70
CA ASN A 49 0.66 -0.54 -19.26
C ASN A 49 -0.81 -0.34 -18.80
N GLN A 50 -1.73 -1.14 -19.33
CA GLN A 50 -3.18 -0.93 -19.23
C GLN A 50 -3.77 -1.30 -17.85
N CYS A 51 -2.99 -1.95 -16.97
CA CYS A 51 -3.44 -2.46 -15.67
C CYS A 51 -2.70 -1.80 -14.48
N ARG A 52 -2.00 -0.69 -14.71
CA ARG A 52 -1.09 -0.07 -13.76
C ARG A 52 -1.79 0.98 -12.89
N THR A 53 -2.74 0.60 -12.04
CA THR A 53 -3.31 1.53 -11.04
C THR A 53 -2.96 1.07 -9.63
N CYS A 54 -2.45 1.97 -8.79
CA CYS A 54 -2.07 1.64 -7.42
C CYS A 54 -3.26 1.36 -6.48
N SER A 55 -4.49 1.54 -6.97
CA SER A 55 -5.74 1.29 -6.25
C SER A 55 -6.05 -0.18 -5.97
N ARG A 56 -5.27 -1.12 -6.51
CA ARG A 56 -5.52 -2.57 -6.32
C ARG A 56 -4.79 -3.19 -5.14
N TYR A 57 -3.70 -2.59 -4.67
CA TYR A 57 -2.91 -3.16 -3.58
C TYR A 57 -3.78 -3.29 -2.33
N LYS A 58 -3.91 -4.50 -1.78
CA LYS A 58 -4.37 -4.72 -0.40
C LYS A 58 -3.23 -4.74 0.60
N ALA A 59 -2.00 -4.87 0.12
CA ALA A 59 -0.81 -4.84 0.94
C ALA A 59 0.41 -4.27 0.22
N ILE A 60 1.31 -3.64 0.98
CA ILE A 60 2.67 -3.28 0.58
C ILE A 60 3.64 -4.04 1.48
N LEU A 61 4.53 -4.84 0.89
CA LEU A 61 5.50 -5.65 1.60
C LEU A 61 6.92 -5.18 1.27
N PHE A 62 7.70 -4.88 2.31
CA PHE A 62 9.12 -4.58 2.22
C PHE A 62 9.90 -5.75 2.84
N ASP A 63 10.27 -6.72 2.01
CA ASP A 63 11.01 -7.92 2.44
C ASP A 63 12.51 -7.65 2.65
N GLU A 64 13.02 -6.59 2.01
CA GLU A 64 14.38 -6.12 2.20
C GLU A 64 14.53 -5.20 3.42
N LYS A 65 15.79 -5.01 3.83
CA LYS A 65 16.12 -4.09 4.92
C LYS A 65 15.95 -2.64 4.46
N VAL A 66 14.96 -1.95 5.02
CA VAL A 66 14.76 -0.51 4.83
C VAL A 66 15.67 0.28 5.78
N ASN A 67 16.63 1.03 5.24
CA ASN A 67 17.57 1.79 6.06
C ASN A 67 16.90 3.00 6.76
N ILE A 68 16.04 3.73 6.05
CA ILE A 68 15.24 4.81 6.60
C ILE A 68 13.97 4.95 5.78
N LEU A 69 12.81 5.02 6.45
CA LEU A 69 11.60 5.46 5.78
C LEU A 69 11.59 7.01 5.74
N PRO A 70 11.51 7.63 4.56
CA PRO A 70 11.58 9.08 4.43
C PRO A 70 10.31 9.78 4.92
N VAL A 71 10.40 11.09 5.13
CA VAL A 71 9.26 11.99 5.35
C VAL A 71 8.28 11.86 4.19
N ASP A 72 6.97 11.89 4.47
CA ASP A 72 5.91 11.82 3.46
C ASP A 72 5.94 10.55 2.60
N ALA A 73 6.61 9.48 3.05
CA ALA A 73 6.75 8.23 2.28
C ALA A 73 5.39 7.71 1.78
N PHE A 74 4.35 7.84 2.59
CA PHE A 74 3.01 7.32 2.29
C PHE A 74 1.99 8.37 1.84
N ARG A 75 2.44 9.61 1.56
CA ARG A 75 1.55 10.76 1.33
C ARG A 75 0.60 10.63 0.13
N PHE A 76 1.00 9.89 -0.89
CA PHE A 76 0.29 9.82 -2.17
C PHE A 76 -0.40 8.47 -2.40
N TYR A 77 -0.42 7.60 -1.38
CA TYR A 77 -1.04 6.29 -1.50
C TYR A 77 -2.55 6.41 -1.31
N ASP A 78 -3.29 5.92 -2.30
CA ASP A 78 -4.72 5.64 -2.15
C ASP A 78 -4.88 4.21 -1.60
N PHE A 79 -4.90 4.11 -0.27
CA PHE A 79 -5.03 2.85 0.45
C PHE A 79 -6.39 2.16 0.24
N PHE A 80 -7.38 2.89 -0.28
CA PHE A 80 -8.79 2.54 -0.15
C PHE A 80 -9.59 2.87 -1.42
N GLY A 81 -8.96 2.73 -2.59
CA GLY A 81 -9.52 3.12 -3.90
C GLY A 81 -10.70 2.28 -4.42
N SER A 82 -11.18 1.27 -3.70
CA SER A 82 -12.42 0.54 -4.01
C SER A 82 -13.56 0.93 -3.09
N ASP A 83 -14.81 0.86 -3.54
CA ASP A 83 -16.02 1.13 -2.73
C ASP A 83 -16.36 -0.03 -1.74
N ASP A 84 -15.49 -1.03 -1.65
CA ASP A 84 -15.72 -2.16 -0.76
C ASP A 84 -15.64 -1.72 0.71
N LYS A 85 -16.69 -2.09 1.45
CA LYS A 85 -16.75 -1.92 2.91
C LYS A 85 -16.00 -3.08 3.56
N ASN A 86 -15.33 -2.84 4.69
CA ASN A 86 -14.49 -3.82 5.40
C ASN A 86 -13.17 -4.18 4.71
N VAL A 87 -12.57 -3.24 3.97
CA VAL A 87 -11.24 -3.42 3.39
C VAL A 87 -10.17 -3.24 4.46
N LEU A 88 -9.26 -4.21 4.53
CA LEU A 88 -8.01 -4.13 5.26
C LEU A 88 -6.89 -3.83 4.26
N PHE A 89 -6.11 -2.77 4.54
CA PHE A 89 -4.86 -2.49 3.86
C PHE A 89 -3.70 -2.73 4.81
N LYS A 90 -2.68 -3.48 4.37
CA LYS A 90 -1.51 -3.81 5.18
C LYS A 90 -0.23 -3.18 4.64
N ILE A 91 0.58 -2.56 5.49
CA ILE A 91 1.96 -2.17 5.18
C ILE A 91 2.86 -3.02 6.09
N GLN A 92 3.72 -3.86 5.52
CA GLN A 92 4.61 -4.73 6.29
C GLN A 92 6.07 -4.45 5.98
N PHE A 93 6.87 -4.27 7.01
CA PHE A 93 8.33 -4.20 6.94
C PHE A 93 8.93 -5.44 7.59
N ALA A 94 9.65 -6.27 6.82
CA ALA A 94 10.42 -7.38 7.37
C ALA A 94 11.54 -6.87 8.29
N HIS A 95 12.24 -5.83 7.86
CA HIS A 95 13.23 -5.13 8.67
C HIS A 95 13.29 -3.66 8.29
N ILE A 96 13.07 -2.77 9.26
CA ILE A 96 13.36 -1.34 9.11
C ILE A 96 14.31 -0.85 10.21
N ASN A 97 15.32 -0.09 9.81
CA ASN A 97 16.28 0.50 10.72
C ASN A 97 15.64 1.63 11.51
N THR A 98 15.12 2.64 10.84
CA THR A 98 14.48 3.81 11.46
C THR A 98 13.38 4.42 10.58
N LEU A 99 12.54 5.24 11.20
CA LEU A 99 11.43 5.96 10.57
C LEU A 99 11.72 7.46 10.71
N SER A 100 11.45 8.25 9.68
CA SER A 100 11.46 9.72 9.81
C SER A 100 10.18 10.20 10.51
N SER A 101 10.20 11.40 11.06
CA SER A 101 8.96 12.10 11.41
C SER A 101 8.08 12.25 10.15
N LYS A 102 6.75 12.18 10.34
CA LYS A 102 5.74 12.35 9.28
C LYS A 102 5.88 11.35 8.14
N SER A 103 6.44 10.17 8.41
CA SER A 103 6.54 9.11 7.41
C SER A 103 5.16 8.68 6.90
N PHE A 104 4.15 8.76 7.76
CA PHE A 104 2.75 8.48 7.44
C PHE A 104 1.97 9.78 7.44
N SER A 105 1.74 10.37 6.27
CA SER A 105 1.06 11.65 6.17
C SER A 105 -0.08 11.65 5.16
N ARG A 106 -1.06 12.55 5.36
CA ARG A 106 -2.21 12.76 4.47
C ARG A 106 -3.01 11.49 4.15
N ILE A 107 -3.16 10.63 5.16
CA ILE A 107 -3.89 9.36 5.04
C ILE A 107 -5.33 9.59 5.49
N ASN A 108 -6.31 9.23 4.68
CA ASN A 108 -7.71 9.23 5.07
C ASN A 108 -8.22 7.78 5.17
N ILE A 109 -8.47 7.32 6.40
CA ILE A 109 -9.04 6.00 6.66
C ILE A 109 -10.56 6.17 6.72
N THR A 110 -11.22 5.81 5.63
CA THR A 110 -12.67 5.97 5.51
C THR A 110 -13.43 4.92 6.33
N ARG A 111 -14.73 5.16 6.52
CA ARG A 111 -15.62 4.36 7.36
C ARG A 111 -15.49 2.85 7.11
N ASP A 112 -15.47 2.08 8.20
CA ASP A 112 -15.42 0.60 8.18
C ASP A 112 -14.16 0.04 7.48
N ARG A 113 -13.04 0.80 7.44
CA ARG A 113 -11.76 0.32 6.87
C ARG A 113 -10.65 0.24 7.91
N THR A 114 -9.65 -0.59 7.64
CA THR A 114 -8.50 -0.78 8.54
C THR A 114 -7.19 -0.57 7.78
N LEU A 115 -6.32 0.30 8.31
CA LEU A 115 -4.91 0.35 7.93
C LEU A 115 -4.09 -0.37 9.01
N GLU A 116 -3.32 -1.37 8.61
CA GLU A 116 -2.42 -2.13 9.48
C GLU A 116 -0.98 -1.86 9.07
N ILE A 117 -0.15 -1.40 10.01
CA ILE A 117 1.28 -1.17 9.81
C ILE A 117 2.05 -2.15 10.69
N GLN A 118 2.67 -3.16 10.07
CA GLN A 118 3.44 -4.18 10.75
C GLN A 118 4.94 -3.98 10.52
N ILE A 119 5.70 -3.92 11.61
CA ILE A 119 7.16 -3.88 11.60
C ILE A 119 7.68 -5.13 12.30
N VAL A 120 8.14 -6.11 11.52
CA VAL A 120 8.62 -7.40 12.05
C VAL A 120 9.91 -7.21 12.84
N LYS A 121 10.85 -6.39 12.33
CA LYS A 121 12.09 -6.03 13.03
C LYS A 121 12.38 -4.54 12.92
N TYR A 122 12.50 -3.87 14.06
CA TYR A 122 12.91 -2.47 14.20
C TYR A 122 14.31 -2.37 14.81
N SER A 123 15.28 -1.75 14.13
CA SER A 123 16.65 -1.69 14.67
C SER A 123 16.95 -0.49 15.57
N TYR A 124 16.18 0.58 15.47
CA TYR A 124 16.34 1.71 16.37
C TYR A 124 15.69 1.44 17.73
N SER A 125 16.18 2.14 18.75
CA SER A 125 15.63 2.11 20.10
C SER A 125 14.48 3.10 20.32
N VAL A 126 14.17 3.93 19.33
CA VAL A 126 13.26 5.07 19.48
C VAL A 126 12.32 5.20 18.28
N LEU A 127 11.00 5.20 18.51
CA LEU A 127 10.03 5.70 17.51
C LEU A 127 10.04 7.24 17.52
N PRO A 128 10.15 7.88 16.34
CA PRO A 128 10.28 9.34 16.24
C PRO A 128 9.03 10.06 16.73
N THR A 129 9.20 11.31 17.14
CA THR A 129 8.06 12.22 17.36
C THR A 129 7.32 12.45 16.05
N ARG A 130 5.99 12.63 16.13
CA ARG A 130 5.17 13.08 15.00
C ARG A 130 5.27 12.15 13.80
N LEU A 131 5.25 10.83 14.04
CA LEU A 131 5.30 9.79 13.00
C LEU A 131 4.15 9.97 11.99
N PHE A 132 3.02 10.48 12.46
CA PHE A 132 1.82 10.78 11.69
C PHE A 132 1.67 12.28 11.41
N GLU A 133 1.09 12.64 10.26
CA GLU A 133 0.69 14.02 9.96
C GLU A 133 -0.54 14.08 9.06
N ASN A 134 -1.60 14.76 9.52
CA ASN A 134 -2.87 14.86 8.78
C ASN A 134 -3.44 13.47 8.41
N VAL A 135 -3.46 12.56 9.38
CA VAL A 135 -4.17 11.28 9.27
C VAL A 135 -5.57 11.47 9.83
N GLU A 136 -6.59 11.17 9.04
CA GLU A 136 -8.00 11.26 9.42
C GLU A 136 -8.59 9.85 9.50
N ILE A 137 -9.28 9.56 10.60
CA ILE A 137 -9.84 8.24 10.91
C ILE A 137 -11.35 8.40 11.10
N GLN A 138 -12.15 7.92 10.14
CA GLN A 138 -13.61 8.03 10.21
C GLN A 138 -14.23 6.98 11.16
N SER A 139 -15.52 7.14 11.48
CA SER A 139 -16.24 6.23 12.37
C SER A 139 -16.07 4.75 11.99
N LYS A 140 -15.85 3.89 12.98
CA LYS A 140 -15.65 2.43 12.84
C LYS A 140 -14.41 1.99 12.06
N SER A 141 -13.59 2.93 11.58
CA SER A 141 -12.30 2.61 10.98
C SER A 141 -11.22 2.38 12.04
N LYS A 142 -10.11 1.75 11.64
CA LYS A 142 -9.00 1.39 12.54
C LYS A 142 -7.64 1.73 11.91
N LEU A 143 -6.72 2.16 12.76
CA LEU A 143 -5.29 2.24 12.46
C LEU A 143 -4.56 1.39 13.48
N ASN A 144 -3.95 0.29 13.03
CA ASN A 144 -3.17 -0.60 13.88
C ASN A 144 -1.69 -0.43 13.54
N ILE A 145 -0.83 -0.37 14.56
CA ILE A 145 0.61 -0.39 14.39
C ILE A 145 1.20 -1.42 15.33
N GLU A 146 1.98 -2.32 14.78
CA GLU A 146 2.59 -3.41 15.52
C GLU A 146 4.09 -3.46 15.24
N VAL A 147 4.89 -3.52 16.31
CA VAL A 147 6.34 -3.70 16.23
C VAL A 147 6.68 -4.96 17.00
N PHE A 148 7.10 -6.01 16.29
CA PHE A 148 7.25 -7.35 16.87
C PHE A 148 8.60 -7.54 17.56
N ASN A 149 9.68 -7.25 16.84
CA ASN A 149 11.03 -7.38 17.36
C ASN A 149 11.74 -6.03 17.32
N VAL A 150 12.41 -5.68 18.41
CA VAL A 150 13.23 -4.48 18.51
C VAL A 150 14.66 -4.92 18.82
N THR A 151 15.64 -4.40 18.09
CA THR A 151 17.06 -4.78 18.30
C THR A 151 17.59 -4.21 19.62
N SER A 152 17.01 -3.09 20.07
CA SER A 152 17.22 -2.53 21.40
C SER A 152 16.40 -3.29 22.46
N PRO A 153 16.92 -3.47 23.69
CA PRO A 153 16.18 -4.11 24.79
C PRO A 153 14.92 -3.33 25.19
N ILE A 154 14.85 -2.04 24.87
CA ILE A 154 13.70 -1.18 25.14
C ILE A 154 13.38 -0.37 23.88
N LEU A 155 12.10 -0.31 23.52
CA LEU A 155 11.57 0.63 22.53
C LEU A 155 11.01 1.86 23.24
N MET A 156 11.64 3.01 23.03
CA MET A 156 11.14 4.29 23.51
C MET A 156 10.20 4.89 22.46
N ILE A 157 8.95 5.11 22.84
CA ILE A 157 8.01 5.88 22.02
C ILE A 157 8.10 7.33 22.46
N LYS A 158 8.60 8.22 21.59
CA LYS A 158 8.69 9.65 21.95
C LYS A 158 7.29 10.25 22.16
N GLN A 159 7.20 11.19 23.09
CA GLN A 159 5.98 12.00 23.28
C GLN A 159 5.56 12.60 21.94
N ASN A 160 4.27 12.63 21.64
CA ASN A 160 3.72 13.13 20.38
C ASN A 160 4.05 12.29 19.13
N ALA A 161 4.54 11.04 19.26
CA ALA A 161 4.71 10.14 18.11
C ALA A 161 3.42 10.00 17.26
N PHE A 162 2.27 9.99 17.92
CA PHE A 162 0.95 9.83 17.30
C PHE A 162 0.20 11.15 17.08
N ASN A 163 0.83 12.30 17.34
CA ASN A 163 0.23 13.59 16.99
C ASN A 163 0.05 13.65 15.48
N GLY A 164 -1.04 14.25 15.03
CA GLY A 164 -1.37 14.35 13.61
C GLY A 164 -2.45 13.35 13.16
N ILE A 165 -2.88 12.43 14.03
CA ILE A 165 -4.08 11.61 13.86
C ILE A 165 -5.30 12.40 14.36
N LYS A 166 -6.37 12.46 13.56
CA LYS A 166 -7.66 13.09 13.83
C LYS A 166 -8.76 12.03 13.73
N PHE A 167 -9.78 12.16 14.58
CA PHE A 167 -10.95 11.28 14.66
C PHE A 167 -12.21 12.05 14.27
#